data_AF-A0A0M8PR06-F1
#
_entry.id   AF-A0A0M8PR06-F1
#
_cell.length_a   1.000
_cell.length_b   1.000
_cell.length_c   1.000
_cell.angle_alpha   90.00
_cell.angle_beta   90.00
_cell.angle_gamma   90.00
#
_symmetry.space_group_name_H-M   'P 1'
#
loop_
_entity.id
_entity.type
_entity.pdbx_description
1 polymer ?
#
loop_
_entity_poly.entity_id
_entity_poly.type
_entity_poly.pdbx_seq_one_letter_code
_entity_poly.pdbx_strand_id
1 'polypeptide(L)'
;MSEKVKVSKEVAEALKTVLPNGNISACIEKHVKGWDYEPKLPLKKLSTEEFARCCLIGYVIEESPEEKLLSTYKLGDMEVEPCGACYQSGIRDTLNILDMKIKGINS
;
A
#
# COMPACT_ATOMS: atom_id res chain seq x y z
N MET A 1 11.15 -9.37 -14.28
CA MET A 1 9.87 -9.29 -13.55
C MET A 1 9.23 -7.96 -13.89
N SER A 2 7.97 -7.91 -14.34
CA SER A 2 7.29 -6.60 -14.48
C SER A 2 7.12 -5.98 -13.11
N GLU A 3 7.57 -4.74 -12.96
CA GLU A 3 7.40 -3.97 -11.72
C GLU A 3 5.89 -3.81 -11.44
N LYS A 4 5.45 -4.19 -10.24
CA LYS A 4 4.04 -4.06 -9.83
C LYS A 4 3.68 -2.58 -9.68
N VAL A 5 2.45 -2.24 -10.04
CA VAL A 5 1.94 -0.87 -9.87
C VAL A 5 1.80 -0.57 -8.38
N LYS A 6 2.32 0.58 -7.94
CA LYS A 6 2.11 1.09 -6.58
C LYS A 6 0.81 1.86 -6.54
N VAL A 7 -0.07 1.54 -5.60
CA VAL A 7 -1.38 2.18 -5.48
C VAL A 7 -1.66 2.59 -4.05
N SER A 8 -2.46 3.65 -3.87
CA SER A 8 -2.94 4.03 -2.55
C SER A 8 -3.85 2.95 -1.92
N LYS A 9 -4.01 2.98 -0.60
CA LYS A 9 -4.94 2.10 0.13
C LYS A 9 -6.37 2.18 -0.40
N GLU A 10 -6.86 3.39 -0.69
CA GLU A 10 -8.21 3.58 -1.25
C GLU A 10 -8.38 2.87 -2.60
N VAL A 11 -7.38 2.96 -3.47
CA VAL A 11 -7.38 2.30 -4.77
C VAL A 11 -7.28 0.78 -4.60
N ALA A 12 -6.47 0.30 -3.67
CA ALA A 12 -6.37 -1.12 -3.35
C ALA A 12 -7.73 -1.70 -2.87
N GLU A 13 -8.42 -1.02 -1.97
CA GLU A 13 -9.76 -1.43 -1.52
C GLU A 13 -10.77 -1.42 -2.68
N ALA A 14 -10.74 -0.38 -3.53
CA ALA A 14 -11.61 -0.33 -4.71
C ALA A 14 -11.31 -1.48 -5.69
N LEU A 15 -10.04 -1.82 -5.91
CA LEU A 15 -9.61 -2.93 -6.78
C LEU A 15 -10.13 -4.29 -6.28
N LYS A 16 -10.20 -4.51 -4.96
CA LYS A 16 -10.79 -5.73 -4.37
C LYS A 16 -12.26 -5.94 -4.75
N THR A 17 -13.00 -4.88 -5.09
CA THR A 17 -14.40 -5.00 -5.53
C THR A 17 -14.56 -5.44 -6.99
N VAL A 18 -13.47 -5.44 -7.77
CA VAL A 18 -13.49 -5.62 -9.23
C VAL A 18 -12.76 -6.89 -9.66
N LEU A 19 -11.61 -7.17 -9.04
CA LEU A 19 -10.74 -8.32 -9.36
C LEU A 19 -11.36 -9.71 -9.13
N PRO A 20 -12.29 -9.95 -8.18
CA PRO A 20 -12.89 -11.27 -7.99
C PRO A 20 -13.75 -11.75 -9.17
N ASN A 21 -14.15 -10.85 -10.08
CA ASN A 21 -15.20 -11.13 -11.06
C ASN A 21 -14.71 -11.83 -12.35
N GLY A 22 -13.44 -12.24 -12.45
CA GLY A 22 -12.90 -13.13 -13.49
C GLY A 22 -12.86 -12.58 -14.93
N ASN A 23 -13.67 -11.58 -15.27
CA ASN A 23 -13.71 -10.96 -16.60
C ASN A 23 -12.92 -9.64 -16.61
N ILE A 24 -11.60 -9.76 -16.73
CA ILE A 24 -10.67 -8.62 -16.77
C ILE A 24 -11.00 -7.68 -17.94
N SER A 25 -11.33 -8.23 -19.12
CA SER A 25 -11.67 -7.42 -20.31
C SER A 25 -12.86 -6.50 -20.06
N ALA A 26 -13.95 -7.01 -19.48
CA ALA A 26 -15.12 -6.20 -19.13
C ALA A 26 -14.78 -5.13 -18.07
N CYS A 27 -13.87 -5.42 -17.14
CA CYS A 27 -13.43 -4.47 -16.14
C CYS A 27 -12.62 -3.32 -16.77
N ILE A 28 -11.73 -3.63 -17.72
CA ILE A 28 -10.97 -2.63 -18.47
C ILE A 28 -11.92 -1.76 -19.31
N GLU A 29 -12.87 -2.36 -20.03
CA GLU A 29 -13.86 -1.61 -20.79
C GLU A 29 -14.69 -0.66 -19.91
N LYS A 30 -15.15 -1.15 -18.74
CA LYS A 30 -15.90 -0.33 -17.79
C LYS A 30 -15.02 0.79 -17.22
N HIS A 31 -13.73 0.54 -16.99
CA HIS A 31 -12.81 1.56 -16.51
C HIS A 31 -12.63 2.69 -17.54
N VAL A 32 -12.52 2.37 -18.84
CA VAL A 32 -12.47 3.38 -19.93
C VAL A 32 -13.77 4.17 -20.00
N LYS A 33 -14.93 3.51 -19.87
CA LYS A 33 -16.25 4.18 -19.87
C LYS A 33 -16.50 5.02 -18.62
N GLY A 34 -15.77 4.73 -17.54
CA GLY A 34 -15.85 5.43 -16.27
C GLY A 34 -16.70 4.71 -15.21
N TRP A 35 -16.32 4.96 -13.96
CA TRP A 35 -17.02 4.46 -12.77
C TRP A 35 -18.08 5.47 -12.28
N ASP A 36 -19.26 4.96 -11.99
CA ASP A 36 -20.46 5.69 -11.55
C ASP A 36 -20.86 5.35 -10.10
N TYR A 37 -20.21 4.35 -9.50
CA TYR A 37 -20.49 3.86 -8.15
C TYR A 37 -19.41 4.30 -7.16
N GLU A 38 -19.82 4.84 -6.01
CA GLU A 38 -18.92 5.46 -5.01
C GLU A 38 -17.70 4.60 -4.63
N PRO A 39 -17.84 3.32 -4.24
CA PRO A 39 -16.70 2.45 -3.93
C PRO A 39 -15.69 2.26 -5.07
N LYS A 40 -16.06 2.56 -6.32
CA LYS A 40 -15.21 2.40 -7.50
C LYS A 40 -14.65 3.72 -8.02
N LEU A 41 -15.08 4.86 -7.47
CA LEU A 41 -14.56 6.18 -7.83
C LEU A 41 -13.04 6.29 -7.65
N PRO A 42 -12.39 5.69 -6.62
CA PRO A 42 -10.94 5.76 -6.48
C PRO A 42 -10.19 5.19 -7.68
N LEU A 43 -10.77 4.24 -8.41
CA LEU A 43 -10.15 3.64 -9.60
C LEU A 43 -9.97 4.65 -10.73
N LYS A 44 -10.71 5.78 -10.75
CA LYS A 44 -10.51 6.86 -11.73
C LYS A 44 -9.15 7.54 -11.59
N LYS A 45 -8.46 7.35 -10.46
CA LYS A 45 -7.10 7.86 -10.24
C LYS A 45 -6.05 7.11 -11.07
N LEU A 46 -6.38 5.91 -11.57
CA LEU A 46 -5.51 5.12 -12.43
C LEU A 46 -5.77 5.46 -13.89
N SER A 47 -4.70 5.51 -14.68
CA SER A 47 -4.79 5.41 -16.13
C SER A 47 -5.27 4.02 -16.54
N THR A 48 -5.78 3.90 -17.77
CA THR A 48 -6.23 2.61 -18.31
C THR A 48 -5.10 1.58 -18.32
N GLU A 49 -3.86 2.00 -18.59
CA GLU A 49 -2.69 1.13 -18.55
C GLU A 49 -2.40 0.64 -17.12
N GLU A 50 -2.37 1.54 -16.14
CA GLU A 50 -2.12 1.18 -14.74
C GLU A 50 -3.19 0.24 -14.20
N PHE A 51 -4.46 0.50 -14.51
CA PHE A 51 -5.57 -0.38 -14.12
C PHE A 51 -5.42 -1.77 -14.75
N ALA A 52 -5.12 -1.86 -16.05
CA ALA A 52 -4.90 -3.14 -16.72
C ALA A 52 -3.73 -3.90 -16.10
N ARG A 53 -2.63 -3.21 -15.77
CA ARG A 53 -1.50 -3.80 -15.05
C ARG A 53 -1.91 -4.30 -13.65
N CYS A 54 -2.65 -3.52 -12.88
CA CYS A 54 -3.20 -3.95 -11.59
C CYS A 54 -4.02 -5.24 -11.71
N CYS A 55 -4.80 -5.41 -12.79
CA CYS A 55 -5.57 -6.62 -13.03
C CYS A 55 -4.73 -7.83 -13.49
N LEU A 56 -3.71 -7.62 -14.32
CA LEU A 56 -2.96 -8.71 -14.96
C LEU A 56 -1.75 -9.19 -14.14
N ILE A 57 -1.00 -8.25 -13.55
CA ILE A 57 0.26 -8.53 -12.83
C ILE A 57 0.15 -8.26 -11.32
N GLY A 58 -0.97 -7.68 -10.88
CA GLY A 58 -1.19 -7.28 -9.50
C GLY A 58 -0.56 -5.92 -9.16
N TYR A 59 -0.70 -5.55 -7.90
CA TYR A 59 -0.27 -4.25 -7.36
C TYR A 59 0.34 -4.41 -5.97
N VAL A 60 0.97 -3.34 -5.49
CA VAL A 60 1.41 -3.20 -4.09
C VAL A 60 0.85 -1.91 -3.53
N ILE A 61 0.52 -1.92 -2.24
CA ILE A 61 0.07 -0.71 -1.55
C ILE A 61 1.27 0.18 -1.32
N GLU A 62 1.16 1.45 -1.72
CA GLU A 62 2.14 2.47 -1.37
C GLU A 62 2.00 2.83 0.10
N GLU A 63 2.99 2.41 0.90
CA GLU A 63 3.08 2.74 2.31
C GLU A 63 3.65 4.16 2.50
N SER A 64 3.07 4.90 3.43
CA SER A 64 3.64 6.18 3.87
C SER A 64 5.02 5.96 4.54
N PRO A 65 5.88 7.00 4.64
CA PRO A 65 7.11 6.91 5.40
C PRO A 65 6.91 6.38 6.82
N GLU A 66 5.84 6.83 7.49
CA GLU A 66 5.48 6.41 8.84
C GLU A 66 5.06 4.95 8.91
N GLU A 67 4.30 4.47 7.91
CA GLU A 67 3.88 3.08 7.81
C GLU A 67 5.06 2.15 7.55
N LYS A 68 6.01 2.57 6.69
CA LYS A 68 7.26 1.85 6.47
C LYS A 68 8.07 1.76 7.76
N LEU A 69 8.23 2.88 8.47
CA LEU A 69 8.93 2.93 9.75
C LEU A 69 8.27 2.02 10.79
N LEU A 70 6.93 2.03 10.87
CA LEU A 70 6.18 1.16 11.77
C LEU A 70 6.34 -0.32 11.41
N SER A 71 6.33 -0.66 10.12
CA SER A 71 6.56 -2.02 9.63
C SER A 71 7.97 -2.50 9.99
N THR A 72 9.00 -1.69 9.69
CA THR A 72 10.39 -1.99 10.06
C THR A 72 10.58 -2.11 11.57
N TYR A 73 9.97 -1.20 12.35
CA TYR A 73 10.03 -1.25 13.81
C TYR A 73 9.44 -2.54 14.38
N LYS A 74 8.33 -3.02 13.81
CA LYS A 74 7.69 -4.30 14.18
C LYS A 74 8.47 -5.54 13.75
N LEU A 75 9.24 -5.48 12.66
CA LEU A 75 10.12 -6.59 12.28
C LEU A 75 11.18 -6.87 13.36
N GLY A 76 11.72 -5.83 13.99
CA GLY A 76 12.64 -5.97 15.12
C GLY A 76 12.03 -6.65 16.36
N ASP A 77 10.70 -6.75 16.45
CA ASP A 77 9.98 -7.45 17.53
C ASP A 77 9.89 -8.97 17.26
N MET A 78 10.02 -9.38 16.00
CA MET A 78 9.97 -10.78 15.57
C MET A 78 11.36 -11.44 15.51
N GLU A 79 12.43 -10.66 15.47
CA GLU A 79 13.80 -11.19 15.51
C GLU A 79 14.15 -11.62 16.94
N VAL A 80 14.30 -12.93 17.15
CA VAL A 80 14.72 -13.56 18.42
C VAL A 80 16.20 -13.24 18.75
N GLU A 81 16.88 -12.47 17.90
CA GLU A 81 18.27 -12.08 18.06
C GLU A 81 18.42 -10.73 18.78
N PRO A 82 19.52 -10.53 19.53
CA PRO A 82 19.74 -9.32 20.33
C PRO A 82 19.80 -8.01 19.51
N CYS A 83 19.85 -8.09 18.17
CA CYS A 83 19.94 -6.93 17.28
C CYS A 83 18.60 -6.19 17.10
N GLY A 84 17.46 -6.86 17.27
CA GLY A 84 16.13 -6.27 17.05
C GLY A 84 15.86 -5.06 17.97
N ALA A 85 16.26 -5.16 19.25
CA ALA A 85 16.13 -4.09 20.22
C ALA A 85 16.99 -2.86 19.88
N CYS A 86 18.17 -3.06 19.26
CA CYS A 86 19.04 -1.96 18.80
C CYS A 86 18.41 -1.20 17.64
N TYR A 87 17.82 -1.91 16.66
CA TYR A 87 17.10 -1.27 15.55
C TYR A 87 15.89 -0.45 16.04
N GLN A 88 15.08 -1.02 16.94
CA GLN A 88 13.94 -0.31 17.52
C GLN A 88 14.37 0.95 18.29
N SER A 89 15.44 0.86 19.08
CA SER A 89 15.98 1.99 19.83
C SER A 89 16.46 3.09 18.89
N GLY A 90 17.23 2.73 17.85
CA GLY A 90 17.70 3.71 16.86
C GLY A 90 16.57 4.42 16.11
N ILE A 91 15.52 3.69 15.72
CA ILE A 91 14.33 4.30 15.09
C ILE A 91 13.65 5.26 16.07
N ARG A 92 13.44 4.85 17.33
CA ARG A 92 12.80 5.67 18.36
C ARG A 92 13.60 6.94 18.66
N ASP A 93 14.91 6.82 18.82
CA ASP A 93 15.80 7.95 19.12
C ASP A 93 15.83 8.94 17.96
N THR A 94 15.88 8.45 16.72
CA THR A 94 15.79 9.29 15.53
C THR A 94 14.48 10.07 15.48
N LEU A 95 13.34 9.41 15.74
CA LEU A 95 12.04 10.08 15.78
C LEU A 95 11.96 11.13 16.88
N ASN A 96 12.55 10.87 18.05
CA ASN A 96 12.60 11.84 19.14
C ASN A 96 13.50 13.04 18.81
N ILE A 97 14.64 12.83 18.15
CA ILE A 97 15.53 13.91 17.67
C ILE A 97 14.82 14.81 16.67
N LEU A 98 13.98 14.23 15.80
CA LEU A 98 13.22 14.95 14.78
C LEU A 98 11.89 15.54 15.30
N ASP A 99 11.57 15.37 16.58
CA ASP A 99 10.27 15.71 17.18
C ASP A 99 9.06 15.13 16.42
N MET A 100 9.23 13.93 15.86
CA MET A 100 8.20 13.19 15.14
C MET A 100 7.54 12.14 16.03
N LYS A 101 6.22 12.05 15.97
CA LYS A 101 5.42 11.07 16.72
C LYS A 101 4.71 10.12 15.76
N ILE A 102 5.01 8.82 15.89
CA ILE A 102 4.39 7.75 15.11
C ILE A 102 3.71 6.77 16.07
N LYS A 103 2.40 6.61 15.89
CA LYS A 103 1.56 5.71 16.69
C LYS A 103 2.08 4.28 16.61
N GLY A 104 2.36 3.70 17.78
CA GLY A 104 2.91 2.35 17.88
C GLY A 104 4.45 2.27 17.80
N ILE A 105 5.16 3.41 17.78
CA ILE A 105 6.62 3.48 17.94
C ILE A 105 7.00 4.31 19.18
N ASN A 106 6.62 5.60 19.22
CA ASN A 106 7.03 6.56 20.26
C ASN A 106 5.89 7.53 20.69
N SER A 107 4.64 7.16 20.39
CA SER A 107 3.40 7.83 20.81
C SER A 107 2.29 6.84 21.11
#